data_AF-A0A9P1D8B2-F1
#
_entry.id   AF-A0A9P1D8B2-F1
#
_cell.length_a   1.000
_cell.length_b   1.000
_cell.length_c   1.000
_cell.angle_alpha   90.00
_cell.angle_beta   90.00
_cell.angle_gamma   90.00
#
_symmetry.space_group_name_H-M   'P 1'
#
loop_
_entity.id
_entity.type
_entity.pdbx_description
1 polymer ?
#
loop_
_entity_poly.entity_id
_entity_poly.type
_entity_poly.pdbx_seq_one_letter_code
_entity_poly.pdbx_strand_id
1 'polypeptide(L)'
;MAPIERWYKKWDLLEEDSADSEKERKLQRTELEQVTYLPQDIVASLNQERNPERHEALLALNSFVAELHNPPRTTPARQQHLLRFLSQSLRGLQEGGELERIVWQVHAVLHHPEVSHRKLEECAGACALLAETAPVDPRLTSTILSSSRDRIHEFSAASLARTCWSAASLVKSSNNSEAALLLEKGLRCAEGKLADFVPEDVSLLAWACVAQPDRASNFFEKLQAVARAVPETDNAPQADCDNALEGLEGLSADARDASVGCGMHLEPEDLMRSPRPMAFPRDTQFVPVD
;
A
#
# COMPACT_ATOMS: atom_id res chain seq x y z
N MET A 1 -10.00 -20.43 6.65
CA MET A 1 -9.47 -19.05 6.67
C MET A 1 -9.24 -18.61 5.24
N ALA A 2 -9.92 -17.55 4.82
CA ALA A 2 -9.77 -17.01 3.47
C ALA A 2 -8.33 -16.47 3.25
N PRO A 3 -7.78 -16.51 2.02
CA PRO A 3 -6.46 -15.93 1.71
C PRO A 3 -6.33 -14.46 2.15
N ILE A 4 -7.43 -13.71 2.07
CA ILE A 4 -7.55 -12.33 2.52
C ILE A 4 -7.42 -12.23 4.05
N GLU A 5 -8.07 -13.11 4.81
CA GLU A 5 -7.93 -13.15 6.28
C GLU A 5 -6.53 -13.57 6.72
N ARG A 6 -5.83 -14.45 5.97
CA ARG A 6 -4.41 -14.75 6.24
C ARG A 6 -3.52 -13.55 5.92
N TRP A 7 -3.86 -12.82 4.87
CA TRP A 7 -3.18 -11.57 4.55
C TRP A 7 -3.42 -10.60 5.71
N TYR A 8 -4.64 -10.18 5.98
CA TYR A 8 -5.01 -9.35 7.15
C TYR A 8 -4.37 -9.86 8.44
N LYS A 9 -4.46 -11.14 8.81
CA LYS A 9 -3.82 -11.69 10.02
C LYS A 9 -2.29 -11.61 10.03
N LYS A 10 -1.61 -11.73 8.88
CA LYS A 10 -0.16 -11.46 8.77
C LYS A 10 0.16 -9.98 9.05
N TRP A 11 -0.83 -9.10 8.87
CA TRP A 11 -0.77 -7.66 9.12
C TRP A 11 -1.38 -7.24 10.48
N ASP A 12 -2.35 -7.97 11.03
CA ASP A 12 -3.15 -7.67 12.24
C ASP A 12 -2.56 -8.25 13.53
N LEU A 13 -1.61 -9.20 13.44
CA LEU A 13 -0.89 -9.76 14.60
C LEU A 13 -0.09 -8.73 15.44
N LEU A 14 -0.30 -7.44 15.20
CA LEU A 14 0.41 -6.32 15.81
C LEU A 14 -0.54 -5.24 16.37
N GLU A 15 -1.87 -5.38 16.24
CA GLU A 15 -2.83 -4.47 16.91
C GLU A 15 -3.19 -4.91 18.34
N GLU A 16 -2.90 -6.15 18.77
CA GLU A 16 -3.43 -6.68 20.05
C GLU A 16 -2.78 -6.13 21.33
N ASP A 17 -1.79 -5.22 21.26
CA ASP A 17 -1.06 -4.73 22.46
C ASP A 17 -1.29 -3.25 22.85
N SER A 18 -2.14 -2.46 22.18
CA SER A 18 -2.12 -0.97 22.35
C SER A 18 -3.28 -0.30 23.12
N ALA A 19 -3.80 -0.92 24.18
CA ALA A 19 -4.84 -0.29 25.03
C ALA A 19 -4.36 0.78 26.04
N ASP A 20 -3.09 1.21 26.02
CA ASP A 20 -2.56 2.24 26.95
C ASP A 20 -1.90 3.40 26.17
N SER A 21 -2.61 4.53 26.02
CA SER A 21 -2.13 5.72 25.29
C SER A 21 -0.82 6.33 25.86
N GLU A 22 -0.50 6.05 27.12
CA GLU A 22 0.73 6.50 27.77
C GLU A 22 1.90 5.51 27.59
N LYS A 23 1.60 4.22 27.37
CA LYS A 23 2.57 3.24 26.87
C LYS A 23 2.85 3.47 25.40
N GLU A 24 1.86 3.82 24.56
CA GLU A 24 2.08 4.17 23.16
C GLU A 24 3.03 5.36 22.99
N ARG A 25 2.90 6.43 23.79
CA ARG A 25 3.84 7.56 23.74
C ARG A 25 5.25 7.21 24.23
N LYS A 26 5.36 6.31 25.21
CA LYS A 26 6.66 5.82 25.70
C LYS A 26 7.28 4.80 24.76
N LEU A 27 6.50 3.92 24.14
CA LEU A 27 6.93 3.03 23.07
C LEU A 27 7.34 3.85 21.86
N GLN A 28 6.56 4.83 21.40
CA GLN A 28 6.96 5.73 20.31
C GLN A 28 8.30 6.42 20.61
N ARG A 29 8.55 6.88 21.84
CA ARG A 29 9.85 7.44 22.24
C ARG A 29 10.99 6.40 22.30
N THR A 30 10.73 5.22 22.84
CA THR A 30 11.74 4.15 23.03
C THR A 30 11.98 3.35 21.73
N GLU A 31 11.03 3.36 20.81
CA GLU A 31 11.10 2.79 19.47
C GLU A 31 11.69 3.79 18.48
N LEU A 32 11.52 5.11 18.68
CA LEU A 32 12.36 6.12 18.04
C LEU A 32 13.85 5.94 18.42
N GLU A 33 14.16 5.43 19.61
CA GLU A 33 15.54 5.02 19.95
C GLU A 33 15.97 3.73 19.20
N GLN A 34 15.02 2.92 18.71
CA GLN A 34 15.27 1.78 17.81
C GLN A 34 15.26 2.16 16.32
N VAL A 35 14.80 3.37 15.98
CA VAL A 35 14.97 3.96 14.66
C VAL A 35 16.47 4.23 14.45
N THR A 36 17.04 3.27 13.74
CA THR A 36 18.44 2.88 13.67
C THR A 36 19.34 3.99 13.10
N TYR A 37 20.53 4.16 13.72
CA TYR A 37 21.76 4.76 13.20
C TYR A 37 21.62 5.60 11.91
N LEU A 38 21.07 6.80 12.05
CA LEU A 38 21.29 7.81 11.02
C LEU A 38 22.80 8.11 10.93
N PRO A 39 23.34 8.31 9.72
CA PRO A 39 24.70 8.82 9.53
C PRO A 39 24.98 10.03 10.44
N GLN A 40 26.20 10.11 11.00
CA GLN A 40 26.56 11.12 12.02
C GLN A 40 26.40 12.56 11.51
N ASP A 41 26.62 12.77 10.22
CA ASP A 41 26.40 14.03 9.51
C ASP A 41 24.92 14.43 9.50
N ILE A 42 24.01 13.49 9.21
CA ILE A 42 22.56 13.72 9.26
C ILE A 42 22.13 14.07 10.69
N VAL A 43 22.65 13.35 11.69
CA VAL A 43 22.38 13.65 13.11
C VAL A 43 22.87 15.06 13.48
N ALA A 44 24.08 15.44 13.03
CA ALA A 44 24.63 16.76 13.27
C ALA A 44 23.78 17.86 12.60
N SER A 45 23.30 17.65 11.37
CA SER A 45 22.39 18.58 10.69
C SER A 45 21.03 18.69 11.37
N LEU A 46 20.44 17.57 11.80
CA LEU A 46 19.18 17.55 12.53
C LEU A 46 19.28 18.33 13.86
N ASN A 47 20.40 18.20 14.59
CA ASN A 47 20.64 18.92 15.84
C ASN A 47 20.79 20.44 15.67
N GLN A 48 21.04 20.93 14.45
CA GLN A 48 21.10 22.36 14.15
C GLN A 48 19.72 22.95 13.82
N GLU A 49 18.73 22.11 13.55
CA GLU A 49 17.37 22.55 13.22
C GLU A 49 16.69 23.15 14.46
N ARG A 50 16.27 24.42 14.37
CA ARG A 50 15.67 25.15 15.50
C ARG A 50 14.16 25.00 15.53
N ASN A 51 13.54 24.70 14.40
CA ASN A 51 12.10 24.48 14.33
C ASN A 51 11.78 23.04 14.76
N PRO A 52 11.03 22.81 15.85
CA PRO A 52 10.73 21.46 16.34
C PRO A 52 9.89 20.63 15.36
N GLU A 53 8.93 21.24 14.66
CA GLU A 53 8.07 20.55 13.70
C GLU A 53 8.89 20.07 12.49
N ARG A 54 9.78 20.94 12.01
CA ARG A 54 10.70 20.62 10.92
C ARG A 54 11.73 19.58 11.32
N HIS A 55 12.27 19.67 12.53
CA HIS A 55 13.17 18.67 13.07
C HIS A 55 12.50 17.28 13.09
N GLU A 56 11.27 17.19 13.59
CA GLU A 56 10.52 15.94 13.64
C GLU A 56 10.22 15.38 12.24
N ALA A 57 9.79 16.23 11.31
CA ALA A 57 9.51 15.80 9.93
C ALA A 57 10.77 15.32 9.20
N LEU A 58 11.91 15.98 9.39
CA LEU A 58 13.20 15.54 8.83
C LEU A 58 13.67 14.24 9.47
N LEU A 59 13.48 14.07 10.79
CA LEU A 59 13.78 12.83 11.47
C LEU A 59 12.94 11.68 10.90
N ALA A 60 11.62 11.87 10.78
CA ALA A 60 10.72 10.89 10.20
C ALA A 60 11.08 10.54 8.75
N LEU A 61 11.42 11.55 7.93
CA LEU A 61 11.86 11.34 6.56
C LEU A 61 13.14 10.50 6.51
N ASN A 62 14.19 10.90 7.23
CA ASN A 62 15.46 10.19 7.17
C ASN A 62 15.34 8.75 7.68
N SER A 63 14.46 8.52 8.67
CA SER A 63 14.13 7.19 9.18
C SER A 63 13.45 6.32 8.11
N PHE A 64 12.50 6.91 7.39
CA PHE A 64 11.83 6.26 6.27
C PHE A 64 12.80 5.95 5.13
N VAL A 65 13.68 6.89 4.77
CA VAL A 65 14.69 6.74 3.71
C VAL A 65 15.71 5.66 4.07
N ALA A 66 16.22 5.66 5.30
CA ALA A 66 17.12 4.63 5.78
C ALA A 66 16.48 3.24 5.68
N GLU A 67 15.20 3.13 6.00
CA GLU A 67 14.46 1.88 5.87
C GLU A 67 14.29 1.41 4.42
N LEU A 68 14.10 2.34 3.47
CA LEU A 68 13.96 1.98 2.06
C LEU A 68 15.25 1.43 1.45
N HIS A 69 16.41 1.87 1.93
CA HIS A 69 17.73 1.41 1.47
C HIS A 69 18.19 0.13 2.18
N ASN A 70 17.58 -0.23 3.31
CA ASN A 70 17.88 -1.50 3.96
C ASN A 70 17.33 -2.67 3.12
N PRO A 71 18.06 -3.81 3.09
CA PRO A 71 17.55 -5.01 2.44
C PRO A 71 16.19 -5.39 3.04
N PRO A 72 15.27 -5.98 2.26
CA PRO A 72 13.90 -6.29 2.69
C PRO A 72 13.91 -7.33 3.83
N ARG A 73 14.14 -6.83 5.04
CA ARG A 73 14.09 -7.56 6.32
C ARG A 73 12.88 -7.14 7.13
N THR A 74 12.15 -6.12 6.69
CA THR A 74 11.05 -5.53 7.42
C THR A 74 9.82 -6.40 7.43
N THR A 75 9.20 -6.43 8.61
CA THR A 75 7.80 -6.72 8.72
C THR A 75 7.02 -5.54 8.14
N PRO A 76 5.91 -5.79 7.43
CA PRO A 76 5.14 -4.70 6.84
C PRO A 76 4.60 -3.67 7.85
N ALA A 77 4.53 -4.02 9.13
CA ALA A 77 4.18 -3.09 10.21
C ALA A 77 5.22 -2.00 10.47
N ARG A 78 6.51 -2.26 10.25
CA ARG A 78 7.51 -1.19 10.34
C ARG A 78 7.23 -0.11 9.30
N GLN A 79 6.81 -0.51 8.10
CA GLN A 79 6.46 0.42 7.03
C GLN A 79 5.21 1.24 7.37
N GLN A 80 4.20 0.61 7.96
CA GLN A 80 3.03 1.32 8.48
C GLN A 80 3.40 2.34 9.55
N HIS A 81 4.22 1.93 10.53
CA HIS A 81 4.66 2.81 11.60
C HIS A 81 5.42 4.02 11.06
N LEU A 82 6.40 3.80 10.18
CA LEU A 82 7.19 4.89 9.59
C LEU A 82 6.36 5.83 8.72
N LEU A 83 5.43 5.30 7.92
CA LEU A 83 4.53 6.13 7.12
C LEU A 83 3.55 6.92 7.98
N ARG A 84 3.03 6.32 9.06
CA ARG A 84 2.19 7.00 10.03
C ARG A 84 2.96 8.11 10.73
N PHE A 85 4.18 7.84 11.20
CA PHE A 85 5.04 8.82 11.83
C PHE A 85 5.34 9.99 10.89
N LEU A 86 5.83 9.69 9.68
CA LEU A 86 6.08 10.71 8.66
C LEU A 86 4.81 11.53 8.35
N SER A 87 3.68 10.86 8.14
CA SER A 87 2.42 11.55 7.87
C SER A 87 1.99 12.46 9.03
N GLN A 88 2.22 12.07 10.28
CA GLN A 88 1.87 12.87 11.45
C GLN A 88 2.78 14.10 11.55
N SER A 89 4.10 13.91 11.40
CA SER A 89 5.06 15.01 11.46
C SER A 89 4.85 16.02 10.32
N LEU A 90 4.38 15.58 9.14
CA LEU A 90 4.01 16.48 8.05
C LEU A 90 2.79 17.37 8.35
N ARG A 91 1.85 16.94 9.19
CA ARG A 91 0.68 17.76 9.56
C ARG A 91 1.05 18.97 10.41
N GLY A 92 2.18 18.89 11.13
CA GLY A 92 2.72 20.00 11.90
C GLY A 92 3.35 21.09 11.03
N LEU A 93 3.78 20.75 9.81
CA LEU A 93 4.36 21.73 8.90
C LEU A 93 3.30 22.64 8.30
N GLN A 94 3.55 23.94 8.27
CA GLN A 94 2.70 24.88 7.55
C GLN A 94 2.65 24.51 6.06
N GLU A 95 1.47 24.58 5.46
CA GLU A 95 1.30 24.36 4.02
C GLU A 95 2.20 25.32 3.24
N GLY A 96 3.10 24.76 2.40
CA GLY A 96 4.08 25.55 1.67
C GLY A 96 5.27 24.72 1.17
N GLY A 97 6.34 25.42 0.79
CA GLY A 97 7.48 24.80 0.09
C GLY A 97 8.24 23.73 0.89
N GLU A 98 8.19 23.74 2.23
CA GLU A 98 8.88 22.73 3.05
C GLU A 98 8.22 21.35 2.94
N LEU A 99 6.90 21.33 2.99
CA LEU A 99 6.09 20.13 2.85
C LEU A 99 6.23 19.52 1.45
N GLU A 100 6.16 20.36 0.42
CA GLU A 100 6.41 19.95 -0.97
C GLU A 100 7.82 19.39 -1.14
N ARG A 101 8.82 19.99 -0.48
CA ARG A 101 10.20 19.52 -0.51
C ARG A 101 10.35 18.12 0.09
N ILE A 102 9.72 17.86 1.23
CA ILE A 102 9.78 16.53 1.86
C ILE A 102 9.04 15.49 1.01
N VAL A 103 7.85 15.81 0.50
CA VAL A 103 7.11 14.91 -0.41
C VAL A 103 7.93 14.62 -1.67
N TRP A 104 8.61 15.63 -2.22
CA TRP A 104 9.52 15.44 -3.36
C TRP A 104 10.74 14.57 -3.01
N GLN A 105 11.30 14.70 -1.81
CA GLN A 105 12.39 13.83 -1.36
C GLN A 105 11.93 12.38 -1.24
N VAL A 106 10.72 12.12 -0.72
CA VAL A 106 10.12 10.78 -0.71
C VAL A 106 10.00 10.26 -2.14
N HIS A 107 9.47 11.06 -3.06
CA HIS A 107 9.38 10.68 -4.48
C HIS A 107 10.74 10.30 -5.07
N ALA A 108 11.77 11.13 -4.85
CA ALA A 108 13.11 10.92 -5.38
C ALA A 108 13.72 9.62 -4.85
N VAL A 109 13.57 9.34 -3.55
CA VAL A 109 14.08 8.12 -2.93
C VAL A 109 13.35 6.87 -3.44
N LEU A 110 12.03 6.92 -3.60
CA LEU A 110 11.26 5.79 -4.14
C LEU A 110 11.62 5.44 -5.59
N HIS A 111 12.16 6.40 -6.34
CA HIS A 111 12.69 6.19 -7.69
C HIS A 111 14.18 5.82 -7.72
N HIS A 112 14.85 5.78 -6.58
CA HIS A 112 16.24 5.39 -6.53
C HIS A 112 16.39 3.91 -6.93
N PRO A 113 17.35 3.57 -7.81
CA PRO A 113 17.48 2.21 -8.35
C PRO A 113 17.80 1.16 -7.29
N GLU A 114 18.38 1.56 -6.16
CA GLU A 114 18.68 0.66 -5.04
C GLU A 114 17.46 0.32 -4.19
N VAL A 115 16.40 1.14 -4.25
CA VAL A 115 15.15 0.85 -3.54
C VAL A 115 14.42 -0.26 -4.30
N SER A 116 14.30 -1.42 -3.65
CA SER A 116 13.67 -2.59 -4.27
C SER A 116 12.17 -2.36 -4.54
N HIS A 117 11.64 -2.97 -5.61
CA HIS A 117 10.20 -2.95 -5.91
C HIS A 117 9.34 -3.52 -4.77
N ARG A 118 9.89 -4.42 -3.97
CA ARG A 118 9.21 -4.97 -2.78
C ARG A 118 8.95 -3.89 -1.73
N LYS A 119 9.83 -2.91 -1.57
CA LYS A 119 9.59 -1.77 -0.67
C LYS A 119 8.44 -0.89 -1.18
N LEU A 120 8.30 -0.72 -2.49
CA LEU A 120 7.17 0.00 -3.09
C LEU A 120 5.84 -0.72 -2.83
N GLU A 121 5.81 -2.05 -3.02
CA GLU A 121 4.67 -2.90 -2.65
C GLU A 121 4.31 -2.72 -1.16
N GLU A 122 5.30 -2.79 -0.26
CA GLU A 122 5.10 -2.63 1.19
C GLU A 122 4.56 -1.23 1.54
N CYS A 123 5.06 -0.16 0.89
CA CYS A 123 4.52 1.20 1.04
C CYS A 123 3.05 1.30 0.61
N ALA A 124 2.71 0.78 -0.57
CA ALA A 124 1.34 0.81 -1.08
C ALA A 124 0.39 0.02 -0.17
N GLY A 125 0.83 -1.13 0.32
CA GLY A 125 0.10 -1.94 1.31
C GLY A 125 -0.13 -1.19 2.62
N ALA A 126 0.89 -0.51 3.13
CA ALA A 126 0.77 0.30 4.33
C ALA A 126 -0.21 1.47 4.16
N CYS A 127 -0.20 2.17 3.01
CA CYS A 127 -1.20 3.20 2.71
C CYS A 127 -2.63 2.64 2.75
N ALA A 128 -2.86 1.47 2.16
CA ALA A 128 -4.18 0.84 2.13
C ALA A 128 -4.70 0.46 3.52
N LEU A 129 -3.83 -0.06 4.38
CA LEU A 129 -4.20 -0.48 5.73
C LEU A 129 -4.42 0.72 6.68
N LEU A 130 -3.63 1.77 6.52
CA LEU A 130 -3.77 2.99 7.33
C LEU A 130 -4.95 3.87 6.91
N ALA A 131 -5.56 3.63 5.75
CA ALA A 131 -6.59 4.51 5.17
C ALA A 131 -7.80 4.72 6.11
N GLU A 132 -8.19 3.70 6.88
CA GLU A 132 -9.37 3.75 7.76
C GLU A 132 -9.02 4.19 9.19
N THR A 133 -7.86 3.79 9.71
CA THR A 133 -7.49 3.98 11.13
C THR A 133 -6.64 5.22 11.38
N ALA A 134 -5.76 5.58 10.45
CA ALA A 134 -4.84 6.71 10.58
C ALA A 134 -4.39 7.20 9.19
N PRO A 135 -5.26 7.92 8.45
CA PRO A 135 -5.02 8.21 7.04
C PRO A 135 -3.69 8.95 6.83
N VAL A 136 -2.86 8.36 5.97
CA VAL A 136 -1.60 8.93 5.50
C VAL A 136 -1.90 10.21 4.71
N ASP A 137 -1.01 11.21 4.80
CA ASP A 137 -1.12 12.46 4.05
C ASP A 137 -1.42 12.16 2.56
N PRO A 138 -2.46 12.76 1.97
CA PRO A 138 -2.86 12.46 0.60
C PRO A 138 -1.75 12.66 -0.43
N ARG A 139 -0.84 13.63 -0.22
CA ARG A 139 0.28 13.89 -1.14
C ARG A 139 1.33 12.78 -1.05
N LEU A 140 1.61 12.28 0.15
CA LEU A 140 2.48 11.11 0.34
C LEU A 140 1.85 9.87 -0.29
N THR A 141 0.56 9.64 -0.04
CA THR A 141 -0.15 8.50 -0.63
C THR A 141 -0.08 8.55 -2.15
N SER A 142 -0.45 9.67 -2.77
CA SER A 142 -0.36 9.84 -4.22
C SER A 142 1.08 9.65 -4.75
N THR A 143 2.08 10.14 -4.03
CA THR A 143 3.51 9.97 -4.38
C THR A 143 3.96 8.51 -4.35
N ILE A 144 3.54 7.76 -3.34
CA ILE A 144 3.85 6.33 -3.21
C ILE A 144 3.18 5.54 -4.33
N LEU A 145 1.91 5.83 -4.60
CA LEU A 145 1.14 5.13 -5.62
C LEU A 145 1.66 5.44 -7.03
N SER A 146 2.00 6.70 -7.33
CA SER A 146 2.59 7.07 -8.62
C SER A 146 3.96 6.43 -8.81
N SER A 147 4.81 6.44 -7.79
CA SER A 147 6.13 5.77 -7.85
C SER A 147 5.99 4.26 -8.07
N SER A 148 5.04 3.62 -7.38
CA SER A 148 4.73 2.19 -7.56
C SER A 148 4.21 1.91 -8.97
N ARG A 149 3.37 2.81 -9.51
CA ARG A 149 2.82 2.70 -10.87
C ARG A 149 3.93 2.81 -11.91
N ASP A 150 4.86 3.72 -11.75
CA ASP A 150 5.90 3.97 -12.75
C ASP A 150 6.88 2.79 -12.83
N ARG A 151 7.15 2.16 -11.68
CA ARG A 151 8.02 0.99 -11.55
C ARG A 151 7.30 -0.36 -11.54
N ILE A 152 5.99 -0.40 -11.83
CA ILE A 152 5.14 -1.60 -11.72
C ILE A 152 5.62 -2.79 -12.56
N HIS A 153 6.38 -2.53 -13.63
CA HIS A 153 6.91 -3.56 -14.53
C HIS A 153 7.99 -4.42 -13.85
N GLU A 154 8.65 -3.90 -12.81
CA GLU A 154 9.65 -4.59 -12.00
C GLU A 154 9.05 -5.63 -11.04
N PHE A 155 7.73 -5.59 -10.84
CA PHE A 155 7.07 -6.34 -9.77
C PHE A 155 6.92 -7.81 -10.15
N SER A 156 7.21 -8.72 -9.21
CA SER A 156 6.84 -10.14 -9.34
C SER A 156 5.32 -10.34 -9.45
N ALA A 157 4.87 -11.53 -9.85
CA ALA A 157 3.43 -11.86 -9.84
C ALA A 157 2.82 -11.63 -8.45
N ALA A 158 3.41 -12.18 -7.39
CA ALA A 158 2.95 -11.97 -6.02
C ALA A 158 2.91 -10.48 -5.61
N SER A 159 3.93 -9.70 -6.01
CA SER A 159 3.97 -8.26 -5.74
C SER A 159 2.86 -7.51 -6.48
N LEU A 160 2.57 -7.87 -7.74
CA LEU A 160 1.47 -7.30 -8.51
C LEU A 160 0.12 -7.58 -7.84
N ALA A 161 -0.13 -8.83 -7.43
CA ALA A 161 -1.40 -9.20 -6.80
C ALA A 161 -1.68 -8.39 -5.54
N ARG A 162 -0.69 -8.26 -4.66
CA ARG A 162 -0.82 -7.46 -3.42
C ARG A 162 -0.94 -5.97 -3.70
N THR A 163 -0.17 -5.44 -4.65
CA THR A 163 -0.26 -4.02 -5.03
C THR A 163 -1.62 -3.69 -5.63
N CYS A 164 -2.18 -4.57 -6.47
CA CYS A 164 -3.54 -4.44 -6.99
C CYS A 164 -4.58 -4.50 -5.87
N TRP A 165 -4.41 -5.41 -4.90
CA TRP A 165 -5.27 -5.44 -3.71
C TRP A 165 -5.21 -4.11 -2.95
N SER A 166 -4.01 -3.58 -2.67
CA SER A 166 -3.82 -2.32 -1.94
C SER A 166 -4.46 -1.14 -2.67
N ALA A 167 -4.26 -1.07 -3.98
CA ALA A 167 -4.85 -0.04 -4.82
C ALA A 167 -6.38 -0.13 -4.83
N ALA A 168 -6.95 -1.33 -4.97
CA ALA A 168 -8.40 -1.54 -4.92
C ALA A 168 -9.01 -1.19 -3.56
N SER A 169 -8.31 -1.49 -2.47
CA SER A 169 -8.72 -1.07 -1.11
C SER A 169 -8.78 0.45 -0.99
N LEU A 170 -7.76 1.16 -1.50
CA LEU A 170 -7.72 2.63 -1.49
C LEU A 170 -8.78 3.28 -2.39
N VAL A 171 -9.09 2.67 -3.54
CA VAL A 171 -10.20 3.10 -4.40
C VAL A 171 -11.52 3.02 -3.64
N LYS A 172 -11.77 1.92 -2.93
CA LYS A 172 -13.00 1.73 -2.16
C LYS A 172 -13.11 2.67 -0.96
N SER A 173 -12.02 2.90 -0.21
CA SER A 173 -12.07 3.66 1.04
C SER A 173 -11.94 5.17 0.85
N SER A 174 -11.20 5.64 -0.17
CA SER A 174 -10.82 7.05 -0.29
C SER A 174 -11.08 7.67 -1.67
N ASN A 175 -11.59 6.88 -2.63
CA ASN A 175 -11.78 7.30 -4.03
C ASN A 175 -10.53 7.97 -4.64
N ASN A 176 -9.34 7.47 -4.27
CA ASN A 176 -8.07 8.03 -4.69
C ASN A 176 -7.80 7.75 -6.20
N SER A 177 -7.63 8.81 -7.00
CA SER A 177 -7.43 8.70 -8.44
C SER A 177 -6.12 7.99 -8.82
N GLU A 178 -5.03 8.22 -8.09
CA GLU A 178 -3.76 7.52 -8.32
C GLU A 178 -3.87 6.03 -8.01
N ALA A 179 -4.68 5.66 -7.00
CA ALA A 179 -4.96 4.26 -6.71
C ALA A 179 -5.72 3.59 -7.87
N ALA A 180 -6.70 4.27 -8.48
CA ALA A 180 -7.41 3.76 -9.64
C ALA A 180 -6.47 3.55 -10.85
N LEU A 181 -5.56 4.51 -11.10
CA LEU A 181 -4.57 4.41 -12.18
C LEU A 181 -3.54 3.29 -11.92
N LEU A 182 -3.08 3.14 -10.68
CA LEU A 182 -2.18 2.06 -10.27
C LEU A 182 -2.87 0.69 -10.47
N LEU A 183 -4.12 0.55 -10.02
CA LEU A 183 -4.90 -0.68 -10.19
C LEU A 183 -5.06 -1.03 -11.66
N GLU A 184 -5.42 -0.06 -12.50
CA GLU A 184 -5.61 -0.26 -13.93
C GLU A 184 -4.34 -0.77 -14.61
N LYS A 185 -3.19 -0.13 -14.31
CA LYS A 185 -1.89 -0.51 -14.88
C LYS A 185 -1.43 -1.85 -14.32
N GLY A 186 -1.61 -2.09 -13.01
CA GLY A 186 -1.26 -3.33 -12.34
C GLY A 186 -1.99 -4.54 -12.92
N LEU A 187 -3.30 -4.43 -13.14
CA LEU A 187 -4.10 -5.50 -13.77
C LEU A 187 -3.63 -5.80 -15.20
N ARG A 188 -3.29 -4.77 -16.00
CA ARG A 188 -2.71 -4.98 -17.34
C ARG A 188 -1.37 -5.71 -17.27
N CYS A 189 -0.52 -5.38 -16.30
CA CYS A 189 0.75 -6.07 -16.08
C CYS A 189 0.53 -7.52 -15.61
N ALA A 190 -0.48 -7.77 -14.77
CA ALA A 190 -0.84 -9.10 -14.30
C ALA A 190 -1.33 -10.02 -15.45
N GLU A 191 -2.05 -9.48 -16.44
CA GLU A 191 -2.44 -10.25 -17.64
C GLU A 191 -1.23 -10.87 -18.37
N GLY A 192 -0.07 -10.19 -18.36
CA GLY A 192 1.17 -10.69 -18.95
C GLY A 192 1.89 -11.75 -18.14
N LYS A 193 1.45 -12.02 -16.89
CA LYS A 193 2.09 -12.94 -15.93
C LYS A 193 1.12 -13.98 -15.38
N LEU A 194 -0.01 -14.23 -16.06
CA LEU A 194 -1.10 -15.09 -15.56
C LEU A 194 -0.65 -16.50 -15.16
N ALA A 195 0.34 -17.06 -15.86
CA ALA A 195 0.89 -18.39 -15.55
C ALA A 195 1.79 -18.42 -14.30
N ASP A 196 2.25 -17.27 -13.83
CA ASP A 196 3.19 -17.15 -12.70
C ASP A 196 2.47 -16.99 -11.35
N PHE A 197 1.15 -16.83 -11.34
CA PHE A 197 0.37 -16.63 -10.12
C PHE A 197 0.04 -17.95 -9.44
N VAL A 198 0.25 -17.99 -8.12
CA VAL A 198 -0.27 -19.06 -7.27
C VAL A 198 -1.75 -18.78 -6.91
N PRO A 199 -2.53 -19.79 -6.49
CA PRO A 199 -3.96 -19.63 -6.20
C PRO A 199 -4.29 -18.52 -5.19
N GLU A 200 -3.43 -18.29 -4.19
CA GLU A 200 -3.60 -17.22 -3.21
C GLU A 200 -3.52 -15.82 -3.86
N ASP A 201 -2.58 -15.62 -4.78
CA ASP A 201 -2.39 -14.34 -5.47
C ASP A 201 -3.52 -14.09 -6.49
N VAL A 202 -4.01 -15.15 -7.13
CA VAL A 202 -5.22 -15.09 -7.97
C VAL A 202 -6.42 -14.60 -7.17
N SER A 203 -6.58 -15.05 -5.93
CA SER A 203 -7.68 -14.64 -5.05
C SER A 203 -7.61 -13.14 -4.72
N LEU A 204 -6.40 -12.61 -4.51
CA LEU A 204 -6.19 -11.17 -4.29
C LEU A 204 -6.55 -10.35 -5.53
N LEU A 205 -6.12 -10.80 -6.72
CA LEU A 205 -6.47 -10.15 -7.98
C LEU A 205 -7.97 -10.18 -8.25
N ALA A 206 -8.62 -11.32 -7.99
CA ALA A 206 -10.05 -11.47 -8.13
C ALA A 206 -10.82 -10.47 -7.26
N TRP A 207 -10.38 -10.30 -6.01
CA TRP A 207 -10.95 -9.29 -5.11
C TRP A 207 -10.69 -7.86 -5.61
N ALA A 208 -9.49 -7.58 -6.13
CA ALA A 208 -9.12 -6.27 -6.66
C ALA A 208 -9.96 -5.90 -7.90
N CYS A 209 -10.29 -6.87 -8.76
CA CYS A 209 -11.14 -6.67 -9.94
C CYS A 209 -12.55 -6.16 -9.59
N VAL A 210 -13.04 -6.35 -8.37
CA VAL A 210 -14.33 -5.78 -7.93
C VAL A 210 -14.32 -4.25 -7.99
N ALA A 211 -13.15 -3.61 -7.85
CA ALA A 211 -13.01 -2.16 -8.00
C ALA A 211 -12.95 -1.70 -9.47
N GLN A 212 -12.89 -2.62 -10.44
CA GLN A 212 -12.92 -2.35 -11.88
C GLN A 212 -13.81 -3.37 -12.63
N PRO A 213 -15.14 -3.32 -12.45
CA PRO A 213 -16.07 -4.33 -12.97
C PRO A 213 -15.98 -4.48 -14.49
N ASP A 214 -15.78 -3.39 -15.23
CA ASP A 214 -15.68 -3.40 -16.70
C ASP A 214 -14.49 -4.23 -17.21
N ARG A 215 -13.46 -4.44 -16.37
CA ARG A 215 -12.24 -5.17 -16.75
C ARG A 215 -12.21 -6.59 -16.16
N ALA A 216 -13.00 -6.85 -15.13
CA ALA A 216 -13.03 -8.12 -14.42
C ALA A 216 -13.33 -9.29 -15.37
N SER A 217 -14.36 -9.19 -16.21
CA SER A 217 -14.77 -10.27 -17.12
C SER A 217 -13.64 -10.69 -18.06
N ASN A 218 -13.01 -9.73 -18.74
CA ASN A 218 -11.89 -10.00 -19.66
C ASN A 218 -10.68 -10.59 -18.92
N PHE A 219 -10.37 -10.09 -17.73
CA PHE A 219 -9.29 -10.62 -16.90
C PHE A 219 -9.52 -12.10 -16.55
N PHE A 220 -10.74 -12.46 -16.11
CA PHE A 220 -11.07 -13.84 -15.75
C PHE A 220 -11.16 -14.78 -16.96
N GLU A 221 -11.61 -14.30 -18.12
CA GLU A 221 -11.57 -15.08 -19.36
C GLU A 221 -10.13 -15.46 -19.74
N LYS A 222 -9.20 -14.51 -19.66
CA LYS A 222 -7.77 -14.75 -19.90
C LYS A 222 -7.18 -15.71 -18.88
N LEU A 223 -7.47 -15.53 -17.59
CA LEU A 223 -7.02 -16.42 -16.53
C LEU A 223 -7.52 -17.85 -16.75
N GLN A 224 -8.79 -18.01 -17.11
CA GLN A 224 -9.37 -19.32 -17.40
C GLN A 224 -8.73 -19.98 -18.63
N ALA A 225 -8.45 -19.20 -19.68
CA ALA A 225 -7.75 -19.71 -20.86
C ALA A 225 -6.35 -20.23 -20.51
N VAL A 226 -5.60 -19.53 -19.66
CA VAL A 226 -4.30 -19.97 -19.16
C VAL A 226 -4.42 -21.24 -18.31
N ALA A 227 -5.38 -21.29 -17.38
CA ALA A 227 -5.60 -22.47 -16.54
C ALA A 227 -5.91 -23.74 -17.34
N ARG A 228 -6.67 -23.62 -18.45
CA ARG A 228 -6.97 -24.74 -19.37
C ARG A 228 -5.78 -25.16 -20.23
N ALA A 229 -4.83 -24.25 -20.46
CA ALA A 229 -3.66 -24.50 -21.30
C ALA A 229 -2.52 -25.17 -20.54
N VAL A 230 -2.56 -25.22 -19.20
CA VAL A 230 -1.59 -25.97 -18.40
C VAL A 230 -1.89 -27.47 -18.57
N PRO A 231 -1.05 -28.25 -19.27
CA PRO A 231 -1.25 -29.69 -19.36
C PRO A 231 -1.10 -30.27 -17.95
N GLU A 232 -2.01 -31.16 -17.56
CA GLU A 232 -1.87 -32.00 -16.37
C GLU A 232 -0.54 -32.74 -16.50
N THR A 233 0.48 -32.26 -15.79
CA THR A 233 1.72 -33.00 -15.66
C THR A 233 1.42 -34.11 -14.66
N ASP A 234 1.27 -35.31 -15.20
CA ASP A 234 0.93 -36.62 -14.59
C ASP A 234 1.81 -37.09 -13.41
N ASN A 235 2.40 -36.18 -12.62
CA ASN A 235 3.26 -36.53 -11.49
C ASN A 235 2.86 -35.76 -10.22
N ALA A 236 1.69 -36.08 -9.68
CA ALA A 236 1.43 -35.93 -8.24
C ALA A 236 0.79 -37.23 -7.71
N PRO A 237 1.21 -37.74 -6.53
CA PRO A 237 0.68 -39.00 -6.00
C PRO A 237 -0.81 -38.86 -5.73
N GLN A 238 -1.60 -39.83 -6.16
CA GLN A 238 -2.97 -40.02 -5.69
C GLN A 238 -2.98 -40.12 -4.17
N ALA A 239 -3.19 -39.00 -3.50
CA ALA A 239 -3.63 -38.95 -2.12
C ALA A 239 -5.16 -39.01 -2.15
N ASP A 240 -5.70 -40.05 -1.52
CA ASP A 240 -7.12 -40.34 -1.35
C ASP A 240 -7.93 -39.08 -0.96
N CYS A 241 -8.68 -38.53 -1.92
CA CYS A 241 -9.65 -37.46 -1.70
C CYS A 241 -11.06 -37.98 -1.33
N ASP A 242 -11.25 -39.29 -1.22
CA ASP A 242 -12.57 -39.90 -1.00
C ASP A 242 -13.14 -39.68 0.43
N ASN A 243 -12.38 -39.08 1.36
CA ASN A 243 -12.83 -38.89 2.75
C ASN A 243 -13.25 -37.45 3.13
N ALA A 244 -13.37 -36.51 2.19
CA ALA A 244 -13.67 -35.11 2.52
C ALA A 244 -15.13 -34.64 2.26
N LEU A 245 -15.99 -35.49 1.68
CA LEU A 245 -17.34 -35.07 1.23
C LEU A 245 -18.48 -35.30 2.24
N GLU A 246 -18.25 -35.95 3.38
CA GLU A 246 -19.32 -36.17 4.40
C GLU A 246 -19.51 -35.01 5.39
N GLY A 247 -18.76 -33.91 5.27
CA GLY A 247 -18.76 -32.82 6.27
C GLY A 247 -19.61 -31.57 5.98
N LEU A 248 -20.26 -31.45 4.80
CA LEU A 248 -20.80 -30.17 4.33
C LEU A 248 -22.31 -30.14 3.99
N GLU A 249 -23.10 -31.11 4.44
CA GLU A 249 -24.57 -31.08 4.27
C GLU A 249 -25.33 -30.35 5.41
N GLY A 250 -24.63 -29.68 6.34
CA GLY A 250 -25.24 -29.10 7.54
C GLY A 250 -25.56 -27.60 7.54
N LEU A 251 -25.25 -26.83 6.48
CA LEU A 251 -25.33 -25.37 6.50
C LEU A 251 -26.10 -24.81 5.30
N SER A 252 -27.39 -25.14 5.17
CA SER A 252 -28.27 -24.64 4.09
C SER A 252 -29.66 -24.18 4.56
N ALA A 253 -29.78 -23.67 5.77
CA ALA A 253 -31.01 -23.00 6.20
C ALA A 253 -30.66 -21.90 7.19
N ASP A 254 -30.52 -20.66 6.70
CA ASP A 254 -30.81 -19.39 7.40
C ASP A 254 -30.04 -18.23 6.76
N ALA A 255 -30.46 -17.85 5.55
CA ALA A 255 -30.11 -16.55 4.96
C ALA A 255 -31.14 -16.15 3.90
N ARG A 256 -32.41 -16.11 4.31
CA ARG A 256 -33.52 -15.52 3.55
C ARG A 256 -34.38 -14.69 4.50
N ASP A 257 -33.84 -13.57 4.99
CA ASP A 257 -34.64 -12.40 5.35
C ASP A 257 -33.74 -11.23 5.73
N ALA A 258 -33.60 -10.26 4.82
CA ALA A 258 -33.30 -8.85 5.11
C ALA A 258 -33.18 -8.07 3.79
N SER A 259 -34.33 -7.84 3.15
CA SER A 259 -34.47 -6.87 2.05
C SER A 259 -35.60 -5.92 2.42
N VAL A 260 -35.28 -4.80 3.09
CA VAL A 260 -36.14 -3.60 3.09
C VAL A 260 -35.29 -2.35 3.34
N GLY A 261 -35.33 -1.42 2.38
CA GLY A 261 -35.40 0.02 2.66
C GLY A 261 -34.09 0.81 2.72
N CYS A 262 -33.80 1.58 1.67
CA CYS A 262 -33.86 3.05 1.71
C CYS A 262 -33.35 3.62 0.37
N GLY A 263 -34.28 4.19 -0.40
CA GLY A 263 -33.95 5.04 -1.52
C GLY A 263 -33.56 6.43 -1.01
N MET A 264 -32.46 6.96 -1.53
CA MET A 264 -32.15 8.39 -1.47
C MET A 264 -31.71 8.83 -2.86
N HIS A 265 -32.59 9.65 -3.44
CA HIS A 265 -32.44 10.39 -4.68
C HIS A 265 -31.53 11.59 -4.39
N LEU A 266 -30.44 11.75 -5.14
CA LEU A 266 -29.62 12.96 -5.13
C LEU A 266 -29.36 13.40 -6.57
N GLU A 267 -29.82 14.62 -6.86
CA GLU A 267 -29.67 15.37 -8.10
C GLU A 267 -28.20 15.78 -8.34
N PRO A 268 -27.78 16.02 -9.60
CA PRO A 268 -26.40 16.39 -9.92
C PRO A 268 -26.33 17.82 -10.50
N GLU A 269 -25.89 18.83 -9.75
CA GLU A 269 -25.36 20.07 -10.36
C GLU A 269 -24.22 20.71 -9.54
N ASP A 270 -23.24 21.21 -10.30
CA ASP A 270 -22.29 22.28 -10.01
C ASP A 270 -21.15 22.08 -8.99
N LEU A 271 -19.91 22.00 -9.50
CA LEU A 271 -19.01 23.17 -9.52
C LEU A 271 -17.64 22.83 -10.17
N MET A 272 -17.52 23.20 -11.45
CA MET A 272 -16.24 23.40 -12.12
C MET A 272 -15.55 24.65 -11.56
N ARG A 273 -14.46 24.46 -10.81
CA ARG A 273 -13.43 25.49 -10.61
C ARG A 273 -12.04 24.87 -10.72
N SER A 274 -11.43 25.06 -11.89
CA SER A 274 -10.02 24.79 -12.14
C SER A 274 -9.15 25.90 -11.52
N PRO A 275 -8.14 25.58 -10.70
CA PRO A 275 -7.06 26.52 -10.39
C PRO A 275 -5.99 26.49 -11.48
N ARG A 276 -5.48 27.68 -11.80
CA ARG A 276 -4.41 27.95 -12.76
C ARG A 276 -3.06 27.36 -12.27
N PRO A 277 -2.14 27.02 -13.19
CA PRO A 277 -0.81 26.51 -12.85
C PRO A 277 0.07 27.61 -12.24
N MET A 278 0.67 27.33 -11.08
CA MET A 278 1.75 28.15 -10.52
C MET A 278 3.10 27.74 -11.13
N ALA A 279 3.91 28.75 -11.44
CA ALA A 279 5.24 28.60 -12.00
C ALA A 279 6.23 28.07 -10.94
N PHE A 280 7.03 27.08 -11.33
CA PHE A 280 8.11 26.51 -10.52
C PHE A 280 9.28 27.49 -10.35
N PRO A 281 9.81 27.69 -9.13
CA PRO A 281 11.14 28.24 -8.94
C PRO A 281 12.18 27.20 -9.36
N ARG A 282 13.05 27.58 -10.29
CA ARG A 282 14.28 26.87 -10.63
C ARG A 282 15.29 26.97 -9.49
N ASP A 283 16.15 25.96 -9.43
CA ASP A 283 17.50 25.95 -8.87
C ASP A 283 17.63 25.94 -7.34
N THR A 284 17.76 24.74 -6.75
CA THR A 284 18.79 24.49 -5.74
C THR A 284 19.36 23.08 -5.91
N GLN A 285 20.69 23.01 -5.84
CA GLN A 285 21.52 21.88 -6.21
C GLN A 285 21.37 20.70 -5.24
N PHE A 286 21.36 19.51 -5.82
CA PHE A 286 21.46 18.21 -5.15
C PHE A 286 22.87 18.03 -4.58
N VAL A 287 23.00 17.64 -3.31
CA VAL A 287 24.26 17.14 -2.75
C VAL A 287 24.17 15.61 -2.80
N PRO A 288 24.92 14.94 -3.69
CA PRO A 288 24.97 13.48 -3.69
C PRO A 288 25.67 13.01 -2.42
N VAL A 289 25.11 11.98 -1.79
CA VAL A 289 25.79 11.19 -0.77
C VAL A 289 26.43 10.03 -1.52
N ASP A 290 27.75 10.03 -1.59
CA ASP A 290 28.57 8.91 -2.06
C ASP A 290 28.62 7.79 -1.00
#